data_AF-A0A1G5DIJ9-F1
#
_entry.id   AF-A0A1G5DIJ9-F1
#
_cell.length_a   1.000
_cell.length_b   1.000
_cell.length_c   1.000
_cell.angle_alpha   90.00
_cell.angle_beta   90.00
_cell.angle_gamma   90.00
#
_symmetry.space_group_name_H-M   'P 1'
#
loop_
_entity.id
_entity.type
_entity.pdbx_description
1 polymer ?
#
loop_
_entity_poly.entity_id
_entity_poly.type
_entity_poly.pdbx_seq_one_letter_code
_entity_poly.pdbx_strand_id
1 'polypeptide(L)'
;MDTNHLIEEFIELLKTATTQDEVEEIISSFSVEGINKPTILYSGQVNVNVNLEEYRYIIHTEAGKVVNDRGFIKLISDRIEKANPAVDKYTARLLTERYINGEEIFKNFVPTGIESNGTTGPWAIVSRNFVAETKGPVVAYIER
;
A
#
# COMPACT_ATOMS: atom_id res chain seq x y z
N MET A 1 9.66 -5.23 -20.21
CA MET A 1 8.45 -5.81 -19.59
C MET A 1 7.44 -4.68 -19.46
N ASP A 2 6.19 -4.90 -19.88
CA ASP A 2 5.10 -3.94 -19.66
C ASP A 2 4.72 -3.95 -18.17
N THR A 3 4.54 -2.77 -17.56
CA THR A 3 4.13 -2.60 -16.16
C THR A 3 2.85 -3.36 -15.84
N ASN A 4 1.94 -3.52 -16.80
CA ASN A 4 0.70 -4.29 -16.61
C ASN A 4 0.95 -5.78 -16.40
N HIS A 5 1.92 -6.36 -17.11
CA HIS A 5 2.25 -7.78 -16.99
C HIS A 5 2.91 -8.11 -15.64
N LEU A 6 3.75 -7.20 -15.15
CA LEU A 6 4.31 -7.27 -13.80
C LEU A 6 3.16 -7.31 -12.76
N ILE A 7 2.23 -6.35 -12.79
CA ILE A 7 1.12 -6.28 -11.82
C ILE A 7 0.29 -7.57 -11.80
N GLU A 8 0.04 -8.20 -12.94
CA GLU A 8 -0.69 -9.47 -13.03
C GLU A 8 0.06 -10.63 -12.36
N GLU A 9 1.34 -10.84 -12.69
CA GLU A 9 2.18 -11.88 -12.06
C GLU A 9 2.24 -11.70 -10.54
N PHE A 10 2.26 -10.45 -10.10
CA PHE A 10 2.26 -10.10 -8.69
C PHE A 10 0.94 -10.38 -7.99
N ILE A 11 -0.20 -10.12 -8.63
CA ILE A 11 -1.50 -10.51 -8.09
C ILE A 11 -1.56 -12.05 -7.96
N GLU A 12 -0.96 -12.81 -8.88
CA GLU A 12 -0.85 -14.27 -8.75
C GLU A 12 0.02 -14.69 -7.55
N LEU A 13 1.18 -14.06 -7.34
CA LEU A 13 2.00 -14.27 -6.14
C LEU A 13 1.22 -13.96 -4.87
N LEU A 14 0.52 -12.82 -4.84
CA LEU A 14 -0.28 -12.40 -3.69
C LEU A 14 -1.37 -13.40 -3.35
N LYS A 15 -1.98 -14.10 -4.32
CA LYS A 15 -2.98 -15.16 -4.07
C LYS A 15 -2.44 -16.30 -3.21
N THR A 16 -1.13 -16.55 -3.21
CA THR A 16 -0.50 -17.60 -2.40
C THR A 16 -0.32 -17.22 -0.94
N ALA A 17 -0.23 -15.92 -0.62
CA ALA A 17 -0.10 -15.46 0.75
C ALA A 17 -1.34 -15.80 1.59
N THR A 18 -1.16 -16.15 2.84
CA THR A 18 -2.23 -16.50 3.78
C THR A 18 -2.20 -15.63 5.04
N THR A 19 -1.08 -14.95 5.27
CA THR A 19 -0.84 -14.08 6.41
C THR A 19 -0.58 -12.64 5.98
N GLN A 20 -0.65 -11.72 6.95
CA GLN A 20 -0.23 -10.34 6.76
C GLN A 20 1.26 -10.29 6.39
N ASP A 21 2.12 -10.98 7.16
CA ASP A 21 3.58 -10.95 6.96
C ASP A 21 3.99 -11.40 5.55
N GLU A 22 3.34 -12.42 4.99
CA GLU A 22 3.61 -12.88 3.61
C GLU A 22 3.19 -11.82 2.57
N VAL A 23 2.06 -11.12 2.79
CA VAL A 23 1.65 -10.02 1.90
C VAL A 23 2.65 -8.86 2.00
N GLU A 24 3.06 -8.54 3.21
CA GLU A 24 4.05 -7.50 3.51
C GLU A 24 5.41 -7.80 2.86
N GLU A 25 5.88 -9.04 2.95
CA GLU A 25 7.10 -9.52 2.30
C GLU A 25 7.00 -9.39 0.77
N ILE A 26 5.90 -9.85 0.18
CA ILE A 26 5.68 -9.73 -1.27
C ILE A 26 5.72 -8.26 -1.68
N ILE A 27 5.00 -7.36 -1.00
CA ILE A 27 4.97 -5.93 -1.30
C ILE A 27 6.35 -5.29 -1.14
N SER A 28 7.15 -5.73 -0.16
CA SER A 28 8.50 -5.21 0.05
C SER A 28 9.47 -5.53 -1.09
N SER A 29 9.18 -6.55 -1.90
CA SER A 29 10.02 -6.94 -3.05
C SER A 29 9.87 -6.01 -4.26
N PHE A 30 8.88 -5.11 -4.24
CA PHE A 30 8.61 -4.22 -5.35
C PHE A 30 9.48 -2.99 -5.31
N SER A 31 9.83 -2.53 -6.51
CA SER A 31 10.54 -1.28 -6.65
C SER A 31 9.69 -0.10 -6.17
N VAL A 32 10.31 0.70 -5.31
CA VAL A 32 9.88 2.07 -5.01
C VAL A 32 10.83 3.09 -5.64
N GLU A 33 11.73 2.64 -6.52
CA GLU A 33 12.55 3.52 -7.31
C GLU A 33 11.65 4.33 -8.24
N GLY A 34 11.85 5.65 -8.21
CA GLY A 34 11.22 6.54 -9.17
C GLY A 34 12.21 6.97 -10.23
N ILE A 35 11.71 7.72 -11.20
CA ILE A 35 12.55 8.45 -12.17
C ILE A 35 13.49 9.37 -11.39
N ASN A 36 14.72 9.59 -11.87
CA ASN A 36 15.72 10.49 -11.26
C ASN A 36 15.24 11.95 -11.23
N LYS A 37 14.33 12.25 -10.31
CA LYS A 37 13.58 13.50 -10.14
C LYS A 37 13.48 13.83 -8.64
N PRO A 38 13.30 15.11 -8.26
CA PRO A 38 13.07 15.48 -6.87
C PRO A 38 11.90 14.71 -6.27
N THR A 39 12.03 14.28 -5.02
CA THR A 39 10.99 13.48 -4.36
C THR A 39 9.96 14.38 -3.70
N ILE A 40 8.67 14.11 -3.95
CA ILE A 40 7.58 14.71 -3.19
C ILE A 40 7.18 13.79 -2.05
N LEU A 41 7.17 14.35 -0.84
CA LEU A 41 6.47 13.80 0.32
C LEU A 41 5.20 14.62 0.55
N TYR A 42 4.06 13.95 0.73
CA TYR A 42 2.76 14.61 0.79
C TYR A 42 1.90 14.13 1.96
N SER A 43 1.13 15.06 2.54
CA SER A 43 0.10 14.81 3.54
C SER A 43 -1.15 15.62 3.17
N GLY A 44 -2.21 14.98 2.66
CA GLY A 44 -3.50 15.62 2.31
C GLY A 44 -4.29 14.94 1.18
N GLN A 45 -5.29 15.62 0.61
CA GLN A 45 -5.95 15.21 -0.65
C GLN A 45 -5.37 16.00 -1.83
N VAL A 46 -4.83 15.32 -2.85
CA VAL A 46 -4.12 15.97 -3.96
C VAL A 46 -5.03 16.94 -4.74
N ASN A 47 -4.98 18.23 -4.37
CA ASN A 47 -5.57 19.36 -5.10
C ASN A 47 -4.46 20.32 -5.57
N VAL A 48 -3.31 19.75 -5.97
CA VAL A 48 -2.15 20.53 -6.40
C VAL A 48 -2.20 20.78 -7.90
N ASN A 49 -2.19 22.06 -8.29
CA ASN A 49 -1.82 22.54 -9.63
C ASN A 49 -0.31 22.34 -9.91
N VAL A 50 0.27 21.21 -9.51
CA VAL A 50 1.67 20.88 -9.70
C VAL A 50 1.75 19.83 -10.80
N ASN A 51 2.67 20.01 -11.75
CA ASN A 51 2.97 18.99 -12.74
C ASN A 51 3.68 17.80 -12.05
N LEU A 52 2.91 16.80 -11.61
CA LEU A 52 3.42 15.62 -10.91
C LEU A 52 4.42 14.81 -11.76
N GLU A 53 4.43 14.99 -13.08
CA GLU A 53 5.42 14.36 -13.94
C GLU A 53 6.84 14.85 -13.64
N GLU A 54 7.04 16.02 -13.04
CA GLU A 54 8.38 16.55 -12.71
C GLU A 54 8.98 15.96 -11.43
N TYR A 55 8.20 15.14 -10.70
CA TYR A 55 8.59 14.66 -9.39
C TYR A 55 8.54 13.14 -9.32
N ARG A 56 9.34 12.59 -8.41
CA ARG A 56 9.18 11.22 -7.93
C ARG A 56 8.08 11.21 -6.87
N TYR A 57 7.01 10.46 -7.13
CA TYR A 57 5.84 10.35 -6.25
C TYR A 57 5.49 8.89 -5.99
N ILE A 58 5.20 8.56 -4.74
CA ILE A 58 5.04 7.18 -4.26
C ILE A 58 3.93 6.42 -4.99
N ILE A 59 2.85 7.09 -5.38
CA ILE A 59 1.72 6.46 -6.06
C ILE A 59 2.08 5.95 -7.47
N HIS A 60 3.16 6.48 -8.05
CA HIS A 60 3.61 6.15 -9.40
C HIS A 60 4.68 5.06 -9.44
N THR A 61 5.18 4.62 -8.27
CA THR A 61 6.10 3.48 -8.19
C THR A 61 5.37 2.17 -8.47
N GLU A 62 6.11 1.09 -8.72
CA GLU A 62 5.50 -0.24 -8.92
C GLU A 62 4.72 -0.66 -7.68
N ALA A 63 5.34 -0.54 -6.50
CA ALA A 63 4.68 -0.88 -5.24
C ALA A 63 3.44 0.00 -4.98
N GLY A 64 3.52 1.31 -5.27
CA GLY A 64 2.39 2.23 -5.11
C GLY A 64 1.23 1.93 -6.06
N LYS A 65 1.52 1.47 -7.29
CA LYS A 65 0.50 1.02 -8.25
C LYS A 65 -0.18 -0.26 -7.79
N VAL A 66 0.56 -1.23 -7.26
CA VAL A 66 0.00 -2.48 -6.75
C VAL A 66 -0.92 -2.24 -5.56
N VAL A 67 -0.49 -1.44 -4.58
CA VAL A 67 -1.32 -1.18 -3.38
C VAL A 67 -2.59 -0.39 -3.72
N ASN A 68 -2.58 0.42 -4.79
CA ASN A 68 -3.79 1.10 -5.30
C ASN A 68 -4.65 0.25 -6.25
N ASP A 69 -4.18 -0.91 -6.68
CA ASP A 69 -4.90 -1.71 -7.65
C ASP A 69 -6.19 -2.29 -7.03
N ARG A 70 -7.28 -2.26 -7.80
CA ARG A 70 -8.59 -2.76 -7.34
C ARG A 70 -8.58 -4.26 -7.10
N GLY A 71 -7.81 -5.01 -7.88
CA GLY A 71 -7.64 -6.46 -7.71
C GLY A 71 -6.93 -6.78 -6.40
N PHE A 72 -5.88 -6.04 -6.06
CA PHE A 72 -5.22 -6.14 -4.76
C PHE A 72 -6.18 -5.86 -3.60
N ILE A 73 -6.87 -4.72 -3.62
CA ILE A 73 -7.82 -4.33 -2.56
C ILE A 73 -8.91 -5.39 -2.39
N LYS A 74 -9.45 -5.91 -3.50
CA LYS A 74 -10.46 -6.96 -3.47
C LYS A 74 -9.93 -8.26 -2.86
N LEU A 75 -8.72 -8.68 -3.23
CA LEU A 75 -8.10 -9.90 -2.70
C LEU A 75 -7.91 -9.84 -1.19
N ILE A 76 -7.50 -8.68 -0.66
CA ILE A 76 -7.42 -8.46 0.79
C ILE A 76 -8.81 -8.49 1.45
N SER A 77 -9.79 -7.82 0.85
CA SER A 77 -11.18 -7.84 1.34
C SER A 77 -11.74 -9.26 1.44
N ASP A 78 -11.56 -10.07 0.39
CA ASP A 78 -12.03 -11.46 0.33
C ASP A 78 -11.40 -12.31 1.46
N ARG A 79 -10.14 -12.03 1.82
CA ARG A 79 -9.42 -12.73 2.91
C ARG A 79 -9.93 -12.33 4.28
N ILE A 80 -10.11 -11.03 4.51
CA ILE A 80 -10.66 -10.52 5.76
C ILE A 80 -12.08 -11.05 5.96
N GLU A 81 -12.93 -11.05 4.93
CA GLU A 81 -14.28 -11.62 4.99
C GLU A 81 -14.23 -13.12 5.33
N LYS A 82 -13.36 -13.88 4.67
CA LYS A 82 -13.21 -15.32 4.90
C LYS A 82 -12.71 -15.64 6.32
N ALA A 83 -11.77 -14.85 6.84
CA ALA A 83 -11.21 -15.04 8.17
C ALA A 83 -12.16 -14.57 9.29
N ASN A 84 -13.12 -13.68 8.98
CA ASN A 84 -14.05 -13.09 9.94
C ASN A 84 -15.52 -13.30 9.52
N PRO A 85 -16.02 -14.54 9.41
CA PRO A 85 -17.35 -14.82 8.83
C PRO A 85 -18.54 -14.25 9.62
N ALA A 86 -18.31 -13.78 10.85
CA ALA A 86 -19.34 -13.20 11.71
C ALA A 86 -19.49 -11.67 11.56
N VAL A 87 -18.59 -10.99 10.84
CA VAL A 87 -18.67 -9.54 10.65
C VAL A 87 -19.55 -9.20 9.44
N ASP A 88 -20.29 -8.09 9.52
CA ASP A 88 -21.05 -7.60 8.39
C ASP A 88 -20.13 -6.97 7.30
N LYS A 89 -20.66 -6.77 6.10
CA LYS A 89 -19.91 -6.23 4.96
C LYS A 89 -19.33 -4.85 5.20
N TYR A 90 -20.01 -3.98 5.95
CA TYR A 90 -19.50 -2.65 6.25
C TYR A 90 -18.28 -2.74 7.18
N THR A 91 -18.37 -3.59 8.21
CA THR A 91 -17.24 -3.85 9.11
C THR A 91 -16.06 -4.51 8.38
N ALA A 92 -16.30 -5.46 7.49
CA ALA A 92 -15.24 -6.07 6.66
C ALA A 92 -14.52 -5.03 5.77
N ARG A 93 -15.27 -4.10 5.17
CA ARG A 93 -14.70 -2.99 4.39
C ARG A 93 -13.81 -2.09 5.26
N LEU A 94 -14.29 -1.73 6.45
CA LEU A 94 -13.52 -0.89 7.38
C LEU A 94 -12.22 -1.59 7.82
N LEU A 95 -12.27 -2.89 8.12
CA LEU A 95 -11.08 -3.69 8.46
C LEU A 95 -10.08 -3.74 7.30
N THR A 96 -10.57 -3.83 6.06
CA THR A 96 -9.73 -3.80 4.85
C THR A 96 -9.04 -2.44 4.70
N GLU A 97 -9.78 -1.35 4.84
CA GLU A 97 -9.22 0.02 4.81
C GLU A 97 -8.15 0.20 5.90
N ARG A 98 -8.46 -0.22 7.13
CA ARG A 98 -7.51 -0.16 8.26
C ARG A 98 -6.25 -0.97 8.01
N TYR A 99 -6.37 -2.20 7.51
CA TYR A 99 -5.21 -3.02 7.17
C TYR A 99 -4.33 -2.35 6.11
N ILE A 100 -4.92 -1.92 5.00
CA ILE A 100 -4.20 -1.32 3.87
C ILE A 100 -3.42 -0.07 4.29
N ASN A 101 -4.04 0.75 5.15
CA ASN A 101 -3.45 1.97 5.68
C ASN A 101 -2.53 1.74 6.89
N GLY A 102 -2.46 0.53 7.42
CA GLY A 102 -1.60 0.22 8.56
C GLY A 102 -2.15 0.65 9.91
N GLU A 103 -3.47 0.72 10.08
CA GLU A 103 -4.17 1.13 11.30
C GLU A 103 -4.57 -0.04 12.20
N GLU A 104 -4.45 -1.29 11.72
CA GLU A 104 -4.84 -2.50 12.45
C GLU A 104 -3.88 -3.65 12.10
N ILE A 105 -3.50 -4.44 13.10
CA ILE A 105 -2.67 -5.64 12.94
C ILE A 105 -3.58 -6.87 12.82
N PHE A 106 -3.20 -7.76 11.89
CA PHE A 106 -3.89 -9.01 11.66
C PHE A 106 -2.94 -10.18 11.79
N LYS A 107 -3.41 -11.26 12.43
CA LYS A 107 -2.79 -12.58 12.34
C LYS A 107 -3.68 -13.47 11.51
N ASN A 108 -3.16 -13.95 10.38
CA ASN A 108 -3.93 -14.76 9.42
C ASN A 108 -5.26 -14.07 9.02
N PHE A 109 -5.23 -12.76 8.82
CA PHE A 109 -6.41 -11.92 8.53
C PHE A 109 -7.50 -11.91 9.61
N VAL A 110 -7.18 -12.31 10.84
CA VAL A 110 -8.03 -12.08 12.03
C VAL A 110 -7.49 -10.85 12.78
N PRO A 111 -8.30 -9.80 13.03
CA PRO A 111 -7.89 -8.64 13.81
C PRO A 111 -7.44 -9.05 15.20
N THR A 112 -6.33 -8.51 15.66
CA THR A 112 -5.83 -8.80 17.02
C THR A 112 -6.30 -7.77 18.06
N GLY A 113 -6.97 -6.68 17.62
CA GLY A 113 -7.41 -5.56 18.44
C GLY A 113 -6.74 -4.26 17.98
N ILE A 114 -7.30 -3.09 18.34
CA ILE A 114 -6.81 -1.77 17.89
C ILE A 114 -5.37 -1.56 18.36
N GLU A 115 -4.45 -1.93 17.49
CA GLU A 115 -3.02 -1.77 17.63
C GLU A 115 -2.47 -1.44 16.25
N SER A 116 -2.24 -0.16 15.98
CA SER A 116 -1.12 0.31 15.15
C SER A 116 -1.05 1.83 15.21
N ASN A 117 0.16 2.35 15.49
CA ASN A 117 0.48 3.77 15.37
C ASN A 117 1.22 4.07 14.04
N GLY A 118 0.96 3.27 12.99
CA GLY A 118 1.47 3.51 11.63
C GLY A 118 2.74 2.73 11.26
N THR A 119 2.91 1.49 11.75
CA THR A 119 4.13 0.69 11.48
C THR A 119 3.90 -0.61 10.70
N THR A 120 2.66 -0.96 10.37
CA THR A 120 2.28 -2.21 9.69
C THR A 120 1.45 -1.94 8.44
N GLY A 121 1.24 -2.95 7.61
CA GLY A 121 0.38 -2.87 6.43
C GLY A 121 1.05 -2.40 5.14
N PRO A 122 0.39 -2.63 3.99
CA PRO A 122 0.88 -2.30 2.65
C PRO A 122 1.44 -0.88 2.50
N TRP A 123 0.65 0.15 2.84
CA TRP A 123 1.12 1.53 2.67
C TRP A 123 2.28 1.88 3.59
N ALA A 124 2.30 1.39 4.83
CA ALA A 124 3.42 1.67 5.73
C ALA A 124 4.75 1.09 5.23
N ILE A 125 4.73 -0.07 4.56
CA ILE A 125 5.92 -0.67 3.94
C ILE A 125 6.37 0.16 2.74
N VAL A 126 5.44 0.43 1.83
CA VAL A 126 5.74 1.17 0.61
C VAL A 126 6.26 2.57 0.96
N SER A 127 5.66 3.25 1.94
CA SER A 127 6.12 4.55 2.44
C SER A 127 7.51 4.49 3.07
N ARG A 128 7.80 3.49 3.92
CA ARG A 128 9.13 3.33 4.53
C ARG A 128 10.20 3.09 3.49
N ASN A 129 9.98 2.16 2.57
CA ASN A 129 10.94 1.87 1.49
C ASN A 129 11.13 3.11 0.61
N PHE A 130 10.04 3.80 0.24
CA PHE A 130 10.10 4.99 -0.61
C PHE A 130 10.97 6.09 0.01
N VAL A 131 10.80 6.34 1.32
CA VAL A 131 11.63 7.29 2.08
C VAL A 131 13.07 6.80 2.17
N ALA A 132 13.30 5.52 2.50
CA ALA A 132 14.64 4.96 2.64
C ALA A 132 15.46 5.02 1.33
N GLU A 133 14.81 4.86 0.19
CA GLU A 133 15.41 4.95 -1.14
C GLU A 133 15.49 6.38 -1.68
N THR A 134 14.94 7.36 -0.97
CA THR A 134 14.96 8.76 -1.40
C THR A 134 16.40 9.29 -1.35
N LYS A 135 16.88 9.75 -2.51
CA LYS A 135 18.17 10.41 -2.68
C LYS A 135 17.93 11.78 -3.31
N GLY A 136 18.71 12.78 -2.88
CA GLY A 136 18.63 14.14 -3.44
C GLY A 136 17.52 15.01 -2.83
N PRO A 137 17.06 16.06 -3.54
CA PRO A 137 16.12 17.04 -3.01
C PRO A 137 14.75 16.46 -2.68
N VAL A 138 14.21 16.88 -1.54
CA VAL A 138 12.87 16.52 -1.06
C VAL A 138 12.01 17.78 -0.97
N VAL A 139 10.81 17.71 -1.52
CA VAL A 139 9.78 18.74 -1.40
C VAL A 139 8.63 18.19 -0.56
N ALA A 140 8.29 18.87 0.52
CA ALA A 140 7.16 18.53 1.37
C ALA A 140 5.97 19.43 1.04
N TYR A 141 4.83 18.83 0.71
CA TYR A 141 3.56 19.53 0.54
C TYR A 141 2.62 19.15 1.68
N ILE A 142 2.12 20.15 2.40
CA ILE A 142 1.16 20.00 3.50
C ILE A 142 -0.05 20.84 3.13
N GLU A 143 -1.17 20.19 2.82
CA GLU A 143 -2.44 20.87 2.66
C GLU A 143 -3.02 21.13 4.05
N ARG A 144 -3.49 22.36 4.29
CA ARG A 144 -4.10 22.78 5.57
C ARG A 144 -5.61 22.63 5.52
#